data_AF-A0A645E484-F1
#
_entry.id   AF-A0A645E484-F1
#
_cell.length_a   1.000
_cell.length_b   1.000
_cell.length_c   1.000
_cell.angle_alpha   90.00
_cell.angle_beta   90.00
_cell.angle_gamma   90.00
#
_symmetry.space_group_name_H-M   'P 1'
#
loop_
_entity.id
_entity.type
_entity.pdbx_description
1 polymer ?
#
loop_
_entity_poly.entity_id
_entity_poly.type
_entity_poly.pdbx_seq_one_letter_code
_entity_poly.pdbx_strand_id
1 'polypeptide(L)'
;MPFGTVFGFLFYVLLFFAALTSSISLLEGTVAFVTEEWHWDRKKACIVLPTIMFLIGILYTSSQACLNIKGIWLDANGISYPIFADFMEYFTDKLIMPACALLFCILVGWIWGVDKAADEISSQGRYAFKLRHVYGILVKYIAPVAIILIMLTGLGFIG
;
A
#
# COMPACT_ATOMS: atom_id res chain seq x y z
N MET A 1 -6.07 -32.75 11.83
CA MET A 1 -7.33 -33.23 11.22
C MET A 1 -7.01 -34.46 10.37
N PRO A 2 -7.78 -35.56 10.44
CA PRO A 2 -7.72 -36.59 9.39
C PRO A 2 -7.95 -35.91 8.03
N PHE A 3 -7.24 -36.34 6.98
CA PHE A 3 -7.15 -35.67 5.66
C PHE A 3 -6.47 -34.27 5.62
N GLY A 4 -5.73 -33.88 6.66
CA GLY A 4 -5.06 -32.57 6.72
C GLY A 4 -4.14 -32.23 5.54
N THR A 5 -3.50 -33.22 4.91
CA THR A 5 -2.64 -32.99 3.73
C THR A 5 -3.43 -32.50 2.52
N VAL A 6 -4.63 -33.04 2.28
CA VAL A 6 -5.48 -32.65 1.15
C VAL A 6 -6.06 -31.26 1.36
N PHE A 7 -6.55 -30.98 2.57
CA PHE A 7 -7.03 -29.64 2.92
C PHE A 7 -5.90 -28.60 2.89
N GLY A 8 -4.70 -28.94 3.37
CA GLY A 8 -3.53 -28.08 3.30
C GLY A 8 -3.12 -27.79 1.86
N PHE A 9 -3.07 -28.80 0.99
CA PHE A 9 -2.80 -28.63 -0.43
C PHE A 9 -3.81 -27.67 -1.08
N LEU A 10 -5.10 -27.91 -0.87
CA LEU A 10 -6.15 -27.06 -1.44
C LEU A 10 -6.04 -25.61 -0.95
N PHE A 11 -5.76 -25.41 0.34
CA PHE A 11 -5.56 -24.09 0.93
C PHE A 11 -4.38 -23.36 0.29
N TYR A 12 -3.22 -23.99 0.14
CA TYR A 12 -2.06 -23.34 -0.48
C TYR A 12 -2.25 -23.06 -1.97
N VAL A 13 -2.99 -23.90 -2.70
CA VAL A 13 -3.35 -23.63 -4.10
C VAL A 13 -4.23 -22.38 -4.20
N LEU A 14 -5.27 -22.27 -3.35
CA LEU A 14 -6.13 -21.09 -3.32
C LEU A 14 -5.35 -19.83 -2.90
N LEU A 15 -4.49 -19.96 -1.88
CA LEU A 15 -3.62 -18.89 -1.40
C LEU A 15 -2.63 -18.44 -2.48
N PHE A 16 -2.10 -19.38 -3.29
CA PHE A 16 -1.22 -19.08 -4.42
C PHE A 16 -1.92 -18.23 -5.48
N PHE A 17 -3.14 -18.61 -5.89
CA PHE A 17 -3.91 -17.81 -6.85
C PHE A 17 -4.26 -16.43 -6.29
N ALA A 18 -4.65 -16.35 -5.01
CA ALA A 18 -4.92 -15.08 -4.35
C ALA A 18 -3.68 -14.17 -4.35
N ALA A 19 -2.52 -14.69 -3.94
CA ALA A 19 -1.27 -13.95 -3.94
C ALA A 19 -0.87 -13.49 -5.34
N LEU A 20 -1.01 -14.37 -6.35
CA LEU A 20 -0.70 -14.06 -7.75
C LEU A 20 -1.51 -12.86 -8.25
N THR A 21 -2.82 -12.84 -7.99
CA THR A 21 -3.69 -11.74 -8.44
C THR A 21 -3.35 -10.41 -7.78
N SER A 22 -3.02 -10.40 -6.49
CA SER A 22 -2.58 -9.20 -5.78
C SER A 22 -1.24 -8.68 -6.32
N SER A 23 -0.28 -9.57 -6.58
CA SER A 23 1.01 -9.19 -7.16
C SER A 23 0.86 -8.57 -8.56
N ILE A 24 -0.03 -9.12 -9.40
CA ILE A 24 -0.30 -8.56 -10.74
C ILE A 24 -0.88 -7.14 -10.62
N SER A 25 -1.84 -6.92 -9.72
CA SER A 25 -2.45 -5.58 -9.55
C SER A 25 -1.45 -4.52 -9.10
N LEU A 26 -0.50 -4.87 -8.22
CA LEU A 26 0.55 -3.95 -7.75
C LEU A 26 1.56 -3.63 -8.86
N LEU A 27 1.93 -4.63 -9.66
CA LEU A 27 2.86 -4.46 -10.77
C LEU A 27 2.26 -3.60 -11.87
N GLU A 28 1.00 -3.82 -12.24
CA GLU A 28 0.33 -3.06 -13.29
C GLU A 28 0.25 -1.57 -12.96
N GLY A 29 -0.05 -1.21 -11.71
CA GLY A 29 -0.07 0.20 -11.29
C GLY A 29 1.29 0.89 -11.45
N THR A 30 2.37 0.17 -11.12
CA THR A 30 3.75 0.70 -11.25
C THR A 30 4.17 0.79 -12.71
N VAL A 31 3.85 -0.23 -13.52
CA VAL A 31 4.10 -0.23 -14.97
C VAL A 31 3.36 0.91 -15.65
N ALA A 32 2.07 1.08 -15.35
CA ALA A 32 1.24 2.14 -15.93
C ALA A 32 1.86 3.51 -15.67
N PHE A 33 2.22 3.79 -14.40
CA PHE A 33 2.87 5.04 -14.01
C PHE A 33 4.17 5.29 -14.78
N VAL A 34 5.06 4.31 -14.88
CA VAL A 34 6.32 4.46 -15.62
C VAL A 34 6.09 4.63 -17.13
N THR A 35 5.11 3.94 -17.69
CA THR A 35 4.81 4.05 -19.13
C THR A 35 4.18 5.39 -19.49
N GLU A 36 3.36 5.97 -18.61
CA GLU A 36 2.71 7.26 -18.84
C GLU A 36 3.65 8.44 -18.55
N GLU A 37 4.36 8.40 -17.41
CA GLU A 37 5.24 9.51 -17.01
C GLU A 37 6.56 9.50 -17.81
N TRP A 38 7.20 8.34 -17.95
CA TRP A 38 8.51 8.22 -18.62
C TRP A 38 8.41 7.78 -20.09
N HIS A 39 7.20 7.61 -20.62
CA HIS A 39 6.95 7.26 -22.03
C HIS A 39 7.69 5.99 -22.49
N TRP A 40 7.92 5.04 -21.57
CA TRP A 40 8.58 3.78 -21.89
C TRP A 40 7.64 2.82 -22.64
N ASP A 41 8.23 1.98 -23.50
CA ASP A 41 7.49 0.87 -24.12
C ASP A 41 7.02 -0.10 -23.03
N ARG A 42 5.72 -0.43 -23.03
CA ARG A 42 5.08 -1.35 -22.08
C ARG A 42 5.85 -2.66 -21.93
N LYS A 43 6.37 -3.21 -23.04
CA LYS A 43 7.11 -4.49 -22.99
C LYS A 43 8.40 -4.37 -22.19
N LYS A 44 9.09 -3.22 -22.27
CA LYS A 44 10.32 -2.98 -21.51
C LYS A 44 10.01 -2.78 -20.03
N ALA A 45 8.99 -1.99 -19.71
CA ALA A 45 8.56 -1.75 -18.34
C ALA A 45 8.15 -3.05 -17.62
N CYS A 46 7.38 -3.92 -18.28
CA CYS A 46 6.95 -5.22 -17.74
C CYS A 46 8.08 -6.23 -17.52
N ILE A 47 9.29 -6.02 -18.05
CA ILE A 47 10.43 -6.92 -17.82
C ILE A 47 11.37 -6.31 -16.79
N VAL A 48 11.70 -5.03 -16.96
CA VAL A 48 12.69 -4.33 -16.13
C VAL A 48 12.18 -4.16 -14.70
N LEU A 49 10.95 -3.68 -14.52
CA LEU A 49 10.39 -3.42 -13.19
C LEU A 49 10.29 -4.69 -12.32
N PRO A 50 9.68 -5.80 -12.76
CA PRO A 50 9.65 -7.02 -11.95
C PRO A 50 11.04 -7.61 -11.71
N THR A 51 11.98 -7.47 -12.66
CA THR A 51 13.36 -7.93 -12.44
C THR A 51 14.02 -7.16 -11.30
N ILE A 52 13.87 -5.84 -11.26
CA ILE A 52 14.39 -5.01 -10.17
C ILE A 52 13.69 -5.36 -8.85
N MET A 53 12.36 -5.48 -8.85
CA MET A 53 11.59 -5.86 -7.66
C MET A 53 11.99 -7.25 -7.14
N PHE A 54 12.27 -8.20 -8.03
CA PHE A 54 12.75 -9.54 -7.67
C PHE A 54 14.13 -9.50 -7.02
N LEU A 55 15.07 -8.69 -7.55
CA LEU A 55 16.39 -8.51 -6.94
C LEU A 55 16.29 -7.89 -5.55
N ILE A 56 15.42 -6.88 -5.37
CA ILE A 56 15.15 -6.30 -4.05
C ILE A 56 14.51 -7.34 -3.12
N GLY A 57 13.59 -8.16 -3.62
CA GLY A 57 12.97 -9.25 -2.88
C GLY A 57 13.95 -10.34 -2.42
N ILE A 58 14.96 -10.65 -3.24
CA ILE A 58 16.06 -11.53 -2.86
C ILE A 58 16.85 -10.90 -1.71
N LEU A 59 17.19 -9.62 -1.79
CA LEU A 59 17.90 -8.91 -0.72
C LEU A 59 17.08 -8.90 0.57
N TYR A 60 15.78 -8.58 0.48
CA TYR A 60 14.84 -8.60 1.60
C TYR A 60 14.78 -9.98 2.27
N THR A 61 14.61 -11.06 1.50
CA THR A 61 14.54 -12.43 2.04
C THR A 61 15.88 -12.90 2.60
N SER A 62 16.98 -12.54 1.93
CA SER A 62 18.35 -12.88 2.38
C SER A 62 18.73 -12.18 3.69
N SER A 63 18.15 -11.00 3.95
CA SER A 63 18.32 -10.28 5.22
C SER A 63 17.70 -11.03 6.39
N GLN A 64 16.63 -11.81 6.18
CA GLN A 64 16.04 -12.64 7.23
C GLN A 64 16.82 -13.95 7.44
N ALA A 65 17.40 -14.51 6.39
CA ALA A 65 17.99 -15.85 6.42
C ALA A 65 19.49 -15.92 6.73
N CYS A 66 20.31 -14.93 6.32
CA CYS A 66 21.78 -15.07 6.36
C CYS A 66 22.56 -13.76 6.61
N LEU A 67 22.04 -12.61 6.17
CA LEU A 67 22.74 -11.32 6.28
C LEU A 67 22.14 -10.48 7.42
N ASN A 68 22.87 -10.38 8.54
CA ASN A 68 22.56 -9.49 9.68
C ASN A 68 22.81 -8.01 9.32
N ILE A 69 22.18 -7.51 8.26
CA ILE A 69 22.19 -6.09 7.92
C ILE A 69 21.15 -5.43 8.83
N LYS A 70 21.65 -4.68 9.81
CA LYS A 70 20.84 -3.94 10.77
C LYS A 70 20.46 -2.59 10.18
N GLY A 71 19.18 -2.35 9.97
CA GLY A 71 18.64 -1.03 9.67
C GLY A 71 18.62 -0.18 10.95
N ILE A 72 18.70 1.14 10.82
CA ILE A 72 18.55 2.05 11.97
C ILE A 72 17.11 2.55 11.95
N TRP A 73 16.29 2.11 12.92
CA TRP A 73 14.93 2.62 13.09
C TRP A 73 14.80 3.29 14.46
N LEU A 74 14.26 4.50 14.48
CA LEU A 74 13.94 5.21 15.72
C LEU A 74 12.52 4.84 16.14
N ASP A 75 12.39 4.17 17.28
CA ASP A 75 11.12 3.87 17.93
C ASP A 75 10.98 4.71 19.22
N ALA A 76 9.78 4.83 19.77
CA ALA A 76 9.49 5.68 20.93
C ALA A 76 10.28 5.30 22.21
N ASN A 77 10.88 4.11 22.25
CA ASN A 77 11.72 3.61 23.35
C ASN A 77 13.25 3.67 23.06
N GLY A 78 13.69 4.25 21.93
CA GLY A 78 15.10 4.43 21.59
C GLY A 78 15.47 4.05 20.15
N ILE A 79 16.79 3.97 19.88
CA ILE A 79 17.33 3.48 18.60
C ILE A 79 17.20 1.95 18.58
N SER A 80 16.27 1.43 17.80
CA SER A 80 16.17 0.00 17.52
C SER A 80 16.92 -0.34 16.24
N TYR A 81 17.53 -1.53 16.22
CA TYR A 81 18.26 -2.04 15.06
C TYR A 81 17.53 -3.24 14.43
N PRO A 82 16.34 -3.03 13.84
CA PRO A 82 15.62 -4.12 13.19
C PRO A 82 16.40 -4.66 11.99
N ILE A 83 16.11 -5.90 11.63
CA ILE A 83 16.60 -6.51 10.40
C ILE A 83 16.16 -5.63 9.22
N PHE A 84 16.96 -5.51 8.16
CA PHE A 84 16.65 -4.63 7.03
C PHE A 84 15.26 -4.88 6.42
N ALA A 85 14.78 -6.13 6.45
CA ALA A 85 13.41 -6.49 6.09
C ALA A 85 12.36 -5.75 6.94
N ASP A 86 12.44 -5.88 8.26
CA ASP A 86 11.54 -5.22 9.21
C ASP A 86 11.66 -3.68 9.13
N PHE A 87 12.86 -3.14 8.86
CA PHE A 87 13.04 -1.70 8.62
C PHE A 87 12.25 -1.22 7.40
N MET A 88 12.32 -1.96 6.28
CA MET A 88 11.58 -1.63 5.06
C MET A 88 10.06 -1.74 5.26
N GLU A 89 9.62 -2.73 6.05
CA GLU A 89 8.21 -2.87 6.45
C GLU A 89 7.76 -1.69 7.30
N TYR A 90 8.48 -1.35 8.38
CA TYR A 90 8.13 -0.21 9.21
C TYR A 90 8.14 1.10 8.43
N PHE A 91 9.11 1.30 7.55
CA PHE A 91 9.16 2.48 6.69
C PHE A 91 7.94 2.57 5.76
N THR A 92 7.55 1.45 5.15
CA THR A 92 6.45 1.45 4.20
C THR A 92 5.09 1.52 4.90
N ASP A 93 4.84 0.68 5.89
CA ASP A 93 3.53 0.52 6.51
C ASP A 93 3.22 1.61 7.54
N LYS A 94 4.22 2.08 8.29
CA LYS A 94 4.00 3.10 9.34
C LYS A 94 4.15 4.53 8.83
N LEU A 95 4.87 4.73 7.72
CA LEU A 95 5.20 6.08 7.23
C LEU A 95 4.69 6.32 5.81
N ILE A 96 5.14 5.57 4.81
CA ILE A 96 4.78 5.84 3.40
C ILE A 96 3.27 5.68 3.18
N MET A 97 2.68 4.54 3.56
CA MET A 97 1.29 4.24 3.28
C MET A 97 0.33 5.24 3.96
N PRO A 98 0.48 5.57 5.26
CA PRO A 98 -0.31 6.62 5.90
C PRO A 98 -0.08 8.01 5.30
N ALA A 99 1.18 8.37 4.97
CA ALA A 99 1.48 9.67 4.37
C ALA A 99 0.83 9.83 2.99
N CYS A 100 0.92 8.81 2.13
CA CYS A 100 0.23 8.77 0.84
C CYS A 100 -1.28 8.89 1.02
N ALA A 101 -1.88 8.13 1.94
CA ALA A 101 -3.31 8.18 2.21
C ALA A 101 -3.77 9.56 2.69
N LEU A 102 -2.97 10.23 3.53
CA LEU A 102 -3.24 11.59 4.02
C LEU A 102 -3.20 12.60 2.86
N LEU A 103 -2.17 12.54 2.01
CA LEU A 103 -2.07 13.39 0.82
C LEU A 103 -3.26 13.17 -0.12
N PHE A 104 -3.67 11.93 -0.34
CA PHE A 104 -4.88 11.62 -1.12
C PHE A 104 -6.14 12.22 -0.50
N CYS A 105 -6.34 12.12 0.82
CA CYS A 105 -7.49 12.71 1.51
C CYS A 105 -7.52 14.24 1.39
N ILE A 106 -6.36 14.89 1.53
CA ILE A 106 -6.25 16.36 1.35
C ILE A 106 -6.53 16.75 -0.10
N LEU A 107 -5.94 16.03 -1.07
CA LEU A 107 -6.11 16.34 -2.48
C LEU A 107 -7.57 16.20 -2.90
N VAL A 108 -8.22 15.07 -2.57
CA VAL A 108 -9.62 14.83 -2.93
C VAL A 108 -10.57 15.72 -2.12
N GLY A 109 -10.33 15.87 -0.82
CA GLY A 109 -11.21 16.60 0.08
C GLY A 109 -11.14 18.13 -0.06
N TRP A 110 -9.96 18.68 -0.35
CA TRP A 110 -9.70 20.12 -0.27
C TRP A 110 -9.23 20.76 -1.59
N ILE A 111 -8.41 20.08 -2.41
CA ILE A 111 -7.88 20.66 -3.66
C ILE A 111 -8.82 20.41 -4.85
N TRP A 112 -9.19 19.15 -5.08
CA TRP A 112 -10.11 18.77 -6.15
C TRP A 112 -11.54 19.21 -5.81
N GLY A 113 -11.88 19.13 -4.52
CA GLY A 113 -13.20 19.45 -3.99
C GLY A 113 -14.11 18.23 -4.04
N VAL A 114 -14.64 17.86 -2.87
CA VAL A 114 -15.58 16.74 -2.67
C VAL A 114 -16.71 16.76 -3.69
N ASP A 115 -17.17 17.95 -4.06
CA ASP A 115 -18.25 18.12 -5.02
C ASP A 115 -17.90 17.59 -6.41
N LYS A 116 -16.72 17.92 -6.94
CA LYS A 116 -16.27 17.41 -8.24
C LYS A 116 -16.03 15.90 -8.21
N ALA A 117 -15.47 15.39 -7.12
CA ALA A 117 -15.30 13.95 -6.91
C ALA A 117 -16.64 13.20 -6.82
N ALA A 118 -17.62 13.76 -6.11
CA ALA A 118 -18.96 13.20 -6.02
C ALA A 118 -19.73 13.29 -7.35
N ASP A 119 -19.47 14.33 -8.16
CA ASP A 119 -20.02 14.47 -9.51
C ASP A 119 -19.44 13.41 -10.45
N GLU A 120 -18.13 13.13 -10.38
CA GLU A 120 -17.47 12.03 -11.10
C GLU A 120 -18.09 10.66 -10.72
N ILE A 121 -18.26 10.41 -9.42
CA ILE A 121 -18.86 9.17 -8.89
C ILE A 121 -20.33 9.04 -9.32
N SER A 122 -21.07 10.14 -9.39
CA SER A 122 -22.45 10.16 -9.89
C SER A 122 -22.56 10.01 -11.41
N SER A 123 -21.43 9.85 -12.11
CA SER A 123 -21.34 9.85 -13.58
C SER A 123 -22.01 11.10 -14.17
N GLN A 124 -21.59 12.27 -13.68
CA GLN A 124 -22.11 13.58 -14.09
C GLN A 124 -23.65 13.69 -13.95
N GLY A 125 -24.20 13.15 -12.87
CA GLY A 125 -25.63 13.26 -12.56
C GLY A 125 -26.53 12.16 -13.13
N ARG A 126 -25.99 11.07 -13.67
CA ARG A 126 -26.78 9.94 -14.19
C ARG A 126 -27.39 9.06 -13.10
N TYR A 127 -26.82 9.07 -11.89
CA TYR A 127 -27.33 8.35 -10.72
C TYR A 127 -27.41 9.26 -9.49
N ALA A 128 -28.56 9.25 -8.79
CA ALA A 128 -28.80 10.10 -7.62
C ALA A 128 -27.96 9.66 -6.42
N PHE A 129 -26.79 10.31 -6.24
CA PHE A 129 -25.89 10.02 -5.12
C PHE A 129 -26.38 10.73 -3.84
N LYS A 130 -27.43 10.20 -3.20
CA LYS A 130 -28.00 10.72 -1.94
C LYS A 130 -27.02 10.78 -0.76
N LEU A 131 -25.89 10.06 -0.84
CA LEU A 131 -24.84 10.00 0.19
C LEU A 131 -23.69 11.00 -0.02
N ARG A 132 -23.80 11.94 -0.96
CA ARG A 132 -22.77 12.96 -1.26
C ARG A 132 -22.30 13.72 -0.01
N HIS A 133 -23.23 14.09 0.86
CA HIS A 133 -22.91 14.81 2.10
C HIS A 133 -22.12 13.94 3.09
N VAL A 134 -22.50 12.67 3.23
CA VAL A 134 -21.84 11.70 4.12
C VAL A 134 -20.43 11.38 3.61
N TYR A 135 -20.28 11.18 2.29
CA TYR A 135 -18.98 10.98 1.64
C TYR A 135 -18.05 12.18 1.85
N GLY A 136 -18.57 13.40 1.73
CA GLY A 136 -17.80 14.62 1.99
C GLY A 136 -17.29 14.75 3.41
N ILE A 137 -18.15 14.45 4.40
CA ILE A 137 -17.74 14.46 5.80
C ILE A 137 -16.70 13.37 6.08
N LEU A 138 -16.87 12.19 5.50
CA LEU A 138 -15.93 11.08 5.63
C LEU A 138 -14.55 11.44 5.08
N VAL A 139 -14.47 11.89 3.83
CA VAL A 139 -13.18 12.17 3.17
C VAL A 139 -12.50 13.42 3.73
N LYS A 140 -13.27 14.43 4.15
CA LYS A 140 -12.71 15.71 4.61
C LYS A 140 -12.33 15.70 6.09
N TYR A 141 -13.02 14.92 6.93
CA TYR A 141 -12.84 14.95 8.38
C TYR A 141 -12.50 13.58 8.97
N ILE A 142 -13.25 12.52 8.68
CA ILE A 142 -13.07 11.22 9.36
C ILE A 142 -11.81 10.50 8.88
N ALA A 143 -11.62 10.39 7.57
CA ALA A 143 -10.46 9.74 6.97
C ALA A 143 -9.12 10.40 7.37
N PRO A 144 -8.92 11.73 7.25
CA PRO A 144 -7.66 12.33 7.66
C PRO A 144 -7.40 12.20 9.17
N VAL A 145 -8.44 12.31 10.01
CA VAL A 145 -8.29 12.12 11.47
C VAL A 145 -7.90 10.67 11.80
N ALA A 146 -8.53 9.68 11.17
CA ALA A 146 -8.18 8.28 11.37
C ALA A 146 -6.74 7.97 10.91
N ILE A 147 -6.30 8.52 9.77
CA ILE A 147 -4.94 8.34 9.26
C ILE A 147 -3.91 9.00 10.19
N ILE A 148 -4.19 10.19 10.72
CA ILE A 148 -3.33 10.86 11.70
C ILE A 148 -3.21 10.01 12.97
N LEU A 149 -4.31 9.44 13.46
CA LEU A 149 -4.29 8.53 14.62
C LEU A 149 -3.42 7.28 14.34
N ILE A 150 -3.60 6.65 13.18
CA ILE A 150 -2.79 5.48 12.78
C ILE A 150 -1.31 5.84 12.70
N MET A 151 -0.97 7.00 12.14
CA MET A 151 0.41 7.48 12.04
C MET A 151 1.02 7.75 13.41
N LEU A 152 0.27 8.35 14.34
CA LEU A 152 0.71 8.58 15.73
C LEU A 152 0.93 7.27 16.50
N THR A 153 0.06 6.28 16.32
CA THR A 153 0.25 4.94 16.91
C THR A 153 1.41 4.18 16.25
N GLY A 154 1.60 4.32 14.93
CA GLY A 154 2.67 3.67 14.19
C GLY A 154 4.06 4.16 14.61
N LEU A 155 4.21 5.47 14.84
CA LEU A 155 5.43 6.10 15.34
C LEU A 155 5.67 5.94 16.86
N GLY A 156 4.75 5.28 17.59
CA GLY A 156 4.90 5.03 19.03
C GLY A 156 4.66 6.26 19.92
N PHE A 157 4.11 7.36 19.38
CA PHE A 157 3.72 8.52 20.22
C PHE A 157 2.50 8.23 21.10
N ILE A 158 1.70 7.21 20.73
CA ILE A 158 0.59 6.67 21.51
C ILE A 158 0.75 5.14 21.47
N GLY A 159 1.39 4.58 22.49
CA GLY A 159 1.65 3.14 22.62
C GLY A 159 2.68 2.83 23.68
#